data_AF-A0A2T0KWT1-F1
#
_entry.id   AF-A0A2T0KWT1-F1
#
_cell.length_a   1.000
_cell.length_b   1.000
_cell.length_c   1.000
_cell.angle_alpha   90.00
_cell.angle_beta   90.00
_cell.angle_gamma   90.00
#
_symmetry.space_group_name_H-M   'P 1'
#
loop_
_entity.id
_entity.type
_entity.pdbx_description
1 polymer ?
#
loop_
_entity_poly.entity_id
_entity_poly.type
_entity_poly.pdbx_seq_one_letter_code
_entity_poly.pdbx_strand_id
1 'polypeptide(L)'
;MLSNASLDTDVHEINPAALERALRSASLDLQQIIATVAGRHLDTGRRRHSNSARLPTWRTLLTIDEQVFENRGFLARHNETVRSTFVRFEDSRLSGMDLDEPVDWRRDDDNLPAVYLLVRALVQADATDMVTQD
;
A
#
# COMPACT_ATOMS: atom_id res chain seq x y z
N MET A 1 8.14 15.63 -51.49
CA MET A 1 7.17 15.92 -50.41
C MET A 1 6.86 14.61 -49.69
N LEU A 2 6.64 14.68 -48.36
CA LEU A 2 6.57 13.61 -47.34
C LEU A 2 7.91 13.45 -46.59
N SER A 3 8.14 14.41 -45.70
CA SER A 3 9.15 14.35 -44.66
C SER A 3 8.82 13.22 -43.70
N ASN A 4 9.81 12.36 -43.48
CA ASN A 4 9.83 11.31 -42.48
C ASN A 4 9.77 12.00 -41.10
N ALA A 5 8.57 12.14 -40.54
CA ALA A 5 8.39 12.52 -39.15
C ALA A 5 8.87 11.34 -38.31
N SER A 6 10.19 11.32 -38.09
CA SER A 6 10.79 10.62 -36.97
C SER A 6 10.00 11.11 -35.76
N LEU A 7 9.14 10.23 -35.23
CA LEU A 7 8.55 10.39 -33.92
C LEU A 7 9.74 10.34 -32.96
N ASP A 8 10.36 11.50 -32.83
CA ASP A 8 11.29 11.86 -31.79
C ASP A 8 10.56 11.46 -30.52
N THR A 9 10.98 10.30 -30.03
CA THR A 9 10.44 9.74 -28.82
C THR A 9 10.84 10.75 -27.78
N ASP A 10 9.88 11.58 -27.39
CA ASP A 10 9.92 12.43 -26.22
C ASP A 10 10.27 11.52 -25.04
N VAL A 11 11.56 11.25 -24.87
CA VAL A 11 12.18 10.86 -23.62
C VAL A 11 12.03 12.13 -22.79
N HIS A 12 10.81 12.37 -22.33
CA HIS A 12 10.49 13.44 -21.41
C HIS A 12 11.44 13.24 -20.23
N GLU A 13 12.43 14.12 -20.12
CA GLU A 13 13.10 14.39 -18.85
C GLU A 13 11.98 14.59 -17.83
N ILE A 14 11.73 13.57 -17.02
CA ILE A 14 10.71 13.64 -16.00
C ILE A 14 11.19 14.74 -15.04
N ASN A 15 10.57 15.92 -15.15
CA ASN A 15 10.89 17.04 -14.28
C ASN A 15 10.85 16.54 -12.82
N PRO A 16 11.96 16.60 -12.07
CA PRO A 16 12.04 16.01 -10.74
C PRO A 16 10.99 16.59 -9.80
N ALA A 17 10.69 17.90 -9.92
CA ALA A 17 9.66 18.54 -9.13
C ALA A 17 8.24 18.07 -9.51
N ALA A 18 8.02 17.66 -10.76
CA ALA A 18 6.76 17.06 -11.20
C ALA A 18 6.63 15.63 -10.66
N LEU A 19 7.70 14.84 -10.72
CA LEU A 19 7.75 13.48 -10.16
C LEU A 19 7.47 13.49 -8.66
N GLU A 20 8.14 14.34 -7.89
CA GLU A 20 7.90 14.46 -6.45
C GLU A 20 6.44 14.79 -6.12
N ARG A 21 5.82 15.68 -6.91
CA ARG A 21 4.42 16.05 -6.71
C ARG A 21 3.48 14.89 -7.06
N ALA A 22 3.79 14.14 -8.11
CA ALA A 22 3.06 12.93 -8.45
C ALA A 22 3.21 11.87 -7.36
N LEU A 23 4.41 11.65 -6.82
CA LEU A 23 4.66 10.73 -5.71
C LEU A 23 3.91 11.13 -4.43
N ARG A 24 3.91 12.42 -4.08
CA ARG A 24 3.10 12.94 -2.96
C ARG A 24 1.61 12.70 -3.19
N SER A 25 1.11 12.99 -4.39
CA SER A 25 -0.29 12.75 -4.74
C SER A 25 -0.65 11.26 -4.68
N ALA A 26 0.21 10.38 -5.20
CA ALA A 26 0.01 8.95 -5.18
C ALA A 26 0.06 8.39 -3.76
N SER A 27 0.95 8.90 -2.91
CA SER A 27 1.07 8.50 -1.50
C SER A 27 -0.21 8.81 -0.72
N LEU A 28 -0.78 10.00 -0.91
CA LEU A 28 -2.06 10.40 -0.28
C LEU A 28 -3.22 9.53 -0.75
N ASP A 29 -3.29 9.25 -2.05
CA ASP A 29 -4.32 8.38 -2.63
C ASP A 29 -4.19 6.94 -2.08
N LEU A 30 -2.96 6.42 -2.01
CA LEU A 30 -2.66 5.10 -1.48
C LEU A 30 -3.06 4.98 0.00
N GLN A 31 -2.77 6.00 0.82
CA GLN A 31 -3.21 6.08 2.21
C GLN A 31 -4.74 5.98 2.34
N GLN A 32 -5.49 6.72 1.53
CA GLN A 32 -6.97 6.71 1.55
C GLN A 32 -7.55 5.35 1.13
N ILE A 33 -6.99 4.76 0.07
CA ILE A 33 -7.42 3.45 -0.43
C ILE A 33 -7.11 2.38 0.63
N ILE A 34 -5.91 2.37 1.20
CA ILE A 34 -5.52 1.41 2.24
C ILE A 34 -6.40 1.55 3.48
N ALA A 35 -6.68 2.76 3.97
CA ALA A 35 -7.57 2.94 5.10
C ALA A 35 -8.95 2.30 4.86
N THR A 36 -9.48 2.45 3.65
CA THR A 36 -10.76 1.86 3.26
C THR A 36 -10.70 0.33 3.14
N VAL A 37 -9.66 -0.19 2.49
CA VAL A 37 -9.51 -1.64 2.25
C VAL A 37 -9.17 -2.37 3.54
N ALA A 38 -8.15 -1.90 4.27
CA ALA A 38 -7.72 -2.47 5.54
C ALA A 38 -8.84 -2.43 6.59
N GLY A 39 -9.57 -1.31 6.70
CA GLY A 39 -10.71 -1.22 7.62
C GLY A 39 -11.71 -2.37 7.45
N ARG A 40 -12.04 -2.74 6.21
CA ARG A 40 -12.94 -3.88 5.93
C ARG A 40 -12.37 -5.22 6.41
N HIS A 41 -11.09 -5.47 6.17
CA HIS A 41 -10.43 -6.73 6.55
C HIS A 41 -10.26 -6.84 8.07
N LEU A 42 -9.85 -5.75 8.72
CA LEU A 42 -9.65 -5.69 10.16
C LEU A 42 -11.00 -5.74 10.92
N ASP A 43 -12.04 -5.04 10.45
CA ASP A 43 -13.38 -5.07 11.05
C ASP A 43 -14.07 -6.42 10.87
N THR A 44 -13.91 -7.06 9.70
CA THR A 44 -14.49 -8.38 9.43
C THR A 44 -13.88 -9.45 10.34
N GLY A 45 -12.57 -9.37 10.59
CA GLY A 45 -11.88 -10.22 11.56
C GLY A 45 -12.46 -10.10 12.97
N ARG A 46 -12.77 -8.86 13.39
CA ARG A 46 -13.36 -8.54 14.71
C ARG A 46 -14.80 -9.07 14.85
N ARG A 47 -15.65 -8.91 13.83
CA ARG A 47 -17.07 -9.31 13.90
C ARG A 47 -17.30 -10.82 13.84
N ARG A 48 -16.44 -11.58 13.14
CA ARG A 48 -16.61 -13.03 12.99
C ARG A 48 -16.23 -13.84 14.24
N HIS A 49 -15.41 -13.28 15.13
CA HIS A 49 -14.91 -13.98 16.31
C HIS A 49 -14.96 -13.03 17.52
N SER A 50 -16.14 -12.84 18.08
CA SER A 50 -16.43 -11.95 19.21
C SER A 50 -15.72 -12.31 20.53
N ASN A 51 -14.92 -13.40 20.57
CA ASN A 51 -14.15 -13.80 21.76
C ASN A 51 -12.63 -13.90 21.52
N SER A 52 -12.15 -13.65 20.29
CA SER A 52 -10.72 -13.60 19.96
C SER A 52 -10.56 -12.81 18.67
N ALA A 53 -10.20 -11.54 18.77
CA ALA A 53 -9.85 -10.74 17.60
C ALA A 53 -8.63 -11.42 16.93
N ARG A 54 -8.87 -12.15 15.84
CA ARG A 54 -7.79 -12.80 15.09
C ARG A 54 -6.88 -11.68 14.59
N LEU A 55 -5.63 -11.69 15.05
CA LEU A 55 -4.62 -10.74 14.59
C LEU A 55 -4.49 -10.87 13.07
N PRO A 56 -4.31 -9.76 12.33
CA PRO A 56 -4.06 -9.82 10.90
C PRO A 56 -2.84 -10.70 10.64
N THR A 57 -2.95 -11.57 9.65
CA THR A 57 -1.85 -12.45 9.22
C THR A 57 -1.10 -11.83 8.05
N TRP A 58 0.07 -12.35 7.71
CA TRP A 58 0.80 -11.93 6.51
C TRP A 58 -0.04 -12.09 5.23
N ARG A 59 -0.87 -13.13 5.13
CA ARG A 59 -1.86 -13.27 4.05
C ARG A 59 -2.82 -12.09 3.97
N THR A 60 -3.25 -11.56 5.11
CA THR A 60 -4.14 -10.40 5.15
C THR A 60 -3.46 -9.19 4.51
N LEU A 61 -2.18 -8.97 4.79
CA LEU A 61 -1.42 -7.89 4.15
C LEU A 61 -1.21 -8.10 2.66
N LEU A 62 -0.90 -9.32 2.23
CA LEU A 62 -0.80 -9.66 0.81
C LEU A 62 -2.11 -9.36 0.07
N THR A 63 -3.25 -9.80 0.61
CA THR A 63 -4.56 -9.52 0.00
C THR A 63 -4.89 -8.03 -0.04
N ILE A 64 -4.53 -7.26 0.99
CA ILE A 64 -4.68 -5.80 0.97
C ILE A 64 -3.80 -5.18 -0.11
N ASP A 65 -2.54 -5.61 -0.23
CA ASP A 65 -1.59 -5.15 -1.24
C ASP A 65 -2.13 -5.38 -2.66
N GLU A 66 -2.55 -6.60 -2.97
CA GLU A 66 -3.19 -6.93 -4.26
C GLU A 66 -4.38 -6.00 -4.54
N GLN A 67 -5.34 -5.89 -3.61
CA GLN A 67 -6.55 -5.08 -3.81
C GLN A 67 -6.28 -3.58 -3.97
N VAL A 68 -5.27 -3.07 -3.26
CA VAL A 68 -4.91 -1.65 -3.29
C VAL A 68 -4.24 -1.30 -4.61
N PHE A 69 -3.28 -2.11 -5.06
CA PHE A 69 -2.53 -1.83 -6.28
C PHE A 69 -3.28 -2.23 -7.55
N GLU A 70 -4.26 -3.13 -7.47
CA GLU A 70 -5.21 -3.41 -8.55
C GLU A 70 -6.40 -2.44 -8.59
N ASN A 71 -6.44 -1.45 -7.67
CA ASN A 71 -7.51 -0.47 -7.64
C ASN A 71 -7.56 0.33 -8.95
N ARG A 72 -8.64 0.16 -9.73
CA ARG A 72 -8.81 0.83 -11.03
C ARG A 72 -8.67 2.35 -10.96
N GLY A 73 -9.11 2.98 -9.86
CA GLY A 73 -8.98 4.42 -9.66
C GLY A 73 -7.52 4.84 -9.47
N PHE A 74 -6.77 4.09 -8.67
CA PHE A 74 -5.33 4.29 -8.48
C PHE A 74 -4.56 4.11 -9.79
N LEU A 75 -4.84 3.02 -10.52
CA LEU A 75 -4.24 2.71 -11.82
C LEU A 75 -4.52 3.79 -12.88
N ALA A 76 -5.72 4.36 -12.89
CA ALA A 76 -6.11 5.39 -13.85
C ALA A 76 -5.51 6.78 -13.51
N ARG A 77 -5.28 7.08 -12.23
CA ARG A 77 -4.76 8.37 -11.77
C ARG A 77 -3.23 8.47 -11.82
N HIS A 78 -2.52 7.35 -11.68
CA HIS A 78 -1.07 7.33 -11.53
C HIS A 78 -0.41 6.44 -12.58
N ASN A 79 0.58 7.00 -13.29
CA ASN A 79 1.34 6.25 -14.30
C ASN A 79 2.21 5.16 -13.65
N GLU A 80 2.72 4.25 -14.49
CA GLU A 80 3.52 3.11 -14.03
C GLU A 80 4.78 3.52 -13.26
N THR A 81 5.52 4.53 -13.73
CA THR A 81 6.75 5.01 -13.08
C THR A 81 6.53 5.48 -11.64
N VAL A 82 5.41 6.19 -11.39
CA VAL A 82 5.04 6.62 -10.03
C VAL A 82 4.62 5.41 -9.20
N ARG A 83 3.81 4.51 -9.78
CA ARG A 83 3.32 3.31 -9.09
C ARG A 83 4.44 2.34 -8.71
N SER A 84 5.45 2.15 -9.57
CA SER A 84 6.58 1.25 -9.34
C SER A 84 7.56 1.77 -8.29
N THR A 85 7.40 3.01 -7.81
CA THR A 85 8.22 3.55 -6.72
C THR A 85 7.79 3.01 -5.36
N PHE A 86 6.56 2.48 -5.24
CA PHE A 86 6.10 1.87 -3.99
C PHE A 86 6.52 0.40 -3.92
N VAL A 87 7.13 0.03 -2.80
CA VAL A 87 7.50 -1.36 -2.51
C VAL A 87 6.23 -2.19 -2.31
N ARG A 88 6.06 -3.20 -3.15
CA ARG A 88 4.99 -4.20 -3.06
C ARG A 88 5.32 -5.26 -2.02
N PHE A 89 4.30 -5.94 -1.51
CA PHE A 89 4.50 -7.07 -0.60
C PHE A 89 5.36 -8.17 -1.24
N GLU A 90 5.04 -8.55 -2.47
CA GLU A 90 5.74 -9.59 -3.24
C GLU A 90 7.22 -9.28 -3.51
N ASP A 91 7.54 -8.00 -3.72
CA ASP A 91 8.90 -7.53 -4.00
C ASP A 91 9.74 -7.36 -2.72
N SER A 92 9.13 -7.52 -1.55
CA SER A 92 9.80 -7.33 -0.27
C SER A 92 10.36 -8.62 0.31
N ARG A 93 11.18 -8.50 1.35
CA ARG A 93 11.68 -9.64 2.13
C ARG A 93 10.57 -10.38 2.91
N LEU A 94 9.36 -9.82 2.95
CA LEU A 94 8.22 -10.42 3.64
C LEU A 94 7.52 -11.50 2.79
N SER A 95 7.83 -11.59 1.49
CA SER A 95 7.23 -12.59 0.58
C SER A 95 7.54 -14.04 0.96
N GLY A 96 8.61 -14.28 1.73
CA GLY A 96 9.00 -15.60 2.23
C GLY A 96 8.43 -16.00 3.59
N MET A 97 7.59 -15.15 4.22
CA MET A 97 7.00 -15.44 5.53
C MET A 97 5.91 -16.51 5.44
N ASP A 98 5.67 -17.22 6.54
CA ASP A 98 4.47 -18.07 6.64
C ASP A 98 3.22 -17.18 6.63
N LEU A 99 2.44 -17.27 5.56
CA LEU A 99 1.29 -16.41 5.32
C LEU A 99 0.17 -16.54 6.38
N ASP A 100 0.15 -17.65 7.11
CA ASP A 100 -0.82 -17.92 8.16
C ASP A 100 -0.40 -17.39 9.53
N GLU A 101 0.87 -16.99 9.70
CA GLU A 101 1.34 -16.39 10.94
C GLU A 101 0.80 -14.96 11.12
N PRO A 102 0.53 -14.54 12.38
CA PRO A 102 0.25 -13.16 12.69
C PRO A 102 1.37 -12.22 12.23
N VAL A 103 1.00 -11.03 11.79
CA VAL A 103 1.97 -9.99 11.43
C VAL A 103 2.79 -9.58 12.65
N ASP A 104 4.11 -9.62 12.53
CA ASP A 104 5.01 -8.97 13.47
C ASP A 104 5.13 -7.48 13.13
N TRP A 105 4.46 -6.63 13.92
CA TRP A 105 4.46 -5.17 13.73
C TRP A 105 5.74 -4.47 14.21
N ARG A 106 6.66 -5.20 14.84
CA ARG A 106 7.91 -4.65 15.39
C ARG A 106 9.06 -4.64 14.38
N ARG A 107 8.84 -5.13 13.16
CA ARG A 107 9.86 -5.12 12.11
C ARG A 107 10.23 -3.70 11.70
N ASP A 108 11.52 -3.49 11.49
CA ASP A 108 12.14 -2.21 11.12
C ASP A 108 13.11 -2.39 9.94
N ASP A 109 12.71 -3.20 8.96
CA ASP A 109 13.52 -3.43 7.76
C ASP A 109 13.53 -2.18 6.86
N ASP A 110 14.66 -1.88 6.21
CA ASP A 110 14.82 -0.68 5.36
C ASP A 110 13.91 -0.65 4.11
N ASN A 111 13.30 -1.79 3.73
CA ASN A 111 12.51 -1.96 2.51
C ASN A 111 11.14 -2.61 2.78
N LEU A 112 10.44 -2.12 3.81
CA LEU A 112 9.11 -2.59 4.15
C LEU A 112 8.07 -2.17 3.09
N PRO A 113 7.11 -3.04 2.72
CA PRO A 113 6.03 -2.69 1.81
C PRO A 113 5.21 -1.49 2.28
N ALA A 114 4.71 -0.71 1.31
CA ALA A 114 3.82 0.42 1.61
C ALA A 114 2.60 -0.01 2.44
N VAL A 115 2.01 -1.17 2.12
CA VAL A 115 0.88 -1.72 2.87
C VAL A 115 1.25 -2.07 4.30
N TYR A 116 2.43 -2.65 4.56
CA TYR A 116 2.85 -2.95 5.94
C TYR A 116 2.93 -1.66 6.77
N LEU A 117 3.61 -0.63 6.25
CA LEU A 117 3.80 0.64 6.97
C LEU A 117 2.47 1.34 7.27
N LEU A 118 1.57 1.38 6.28
CA LEU A 118 0.30 2.08 6.40
C LEU A 118 -0.70 1.33 7.26
N VAL A 119 -0.80 -0.01 7.13
CA VAL A 119 -1.67 -0.80 8.01
C VAL A 119 -1.13 -0.82 9.44
N ARG A 120 0.20 -0.86 9.64
CA ARG A 120 0.82 -0.73 10.97
C ARG A 120 0.39 0.57 11.65
N ALA A 121 0.42 1.69 10.92
CA ALA A 121 0.00 2.98 11.45
C ALA A 121 -1.49 2.97 11.87
N LEU A 122 -2.36 2.34 11.08
CA LEU A 122 -3.79 2.20 11.42
C LEU A 122 -3.99 1.36 12.68
N VAL A 123 -3.32 0.20 12.79
CA VAL A 123 -3.41 -0.68 13.96
C VAL A 123 -2.89 0.01 15.23
N GLN A 124 -1.83 0.82 15.11
CA GLN A 124 -1.26 1.57 16.23
C GLN A 124 -2.15 2.77 16.65
N ALA A 125 -2.80 3.43 15.69
CA ALA A 125 -3.76 4.49 15.97
C ALA A 125 -4.97 3.96 16.73
N ASP A 126 -5.56 2.85 16.25
CA ASP A 126 -6.68 2.16 16.93
C ASP A 126 -6.33 1.77 18.38
N ALA A 127 -5.12 1.25 18.60
CA ALA A 127 -4.66 0.88 19.94
C ALA A 127 -4.53 2.09 20.88
N THR A 128 -4.14 3.25 20.35
CA THR A 128 -3.99 4.48 21.12
C THR A 128 -5.36 5.04 21.53
N ASP A 129 -6.33 5.05 20.61
CA ASP A 129 -7.69 5.53 20.89
C ASP A 129 -8.38 4.71 22.00
N MET A 130 -8.14 3.39 22.05
CA MET A 130 -8.67 2.52 23.10
C MET A 130 -8.08 2.81 24.49
N VAL A 131 -6.84 3.29 24.58
CA VAL A 131 -6.18 3.63 25.87
C VAL A 131 -6.68 4.97 26.42
N THR A 132 -7.13 5.88 25.56
CA THR A 132 -7.66 7.20 25.98
C THR A 132 -9.13 7.20 26.41
N GLN A 133 -9.84 6.08 26.23
CA GLN A 133 -11.27 5.97 26.52
C GLN A 133 -11.59 5.19 27.82
N ASP A 134 -10.56 4.83 28.59
CA ASP A 134 -10.61 4.21 29.92
C ASP A 134 -10.29 5.25 31.02
#